data_AF-A0A0B6XXU2-F1
#
_entry.id   AF-A0A0B6XXU2-F1
#
_cell.length_a   1.000
_cell.length_b   1.000
_cell.length_c   1.000
_cell.angle_alpha   90.00
_cell.angle_beta   90.00
_cell.angle_gamma   90.00
#
_symmetry.space_group_name_H-M   'P 1'
#
loop_
_entity.id
_entity.type
_entity.pdbx_description
1 polymer ?
#
loop_
_entity_poly.entity_id
_entity_poly.type
_entity_poly.pdbx_seq_one_letter_code
_entity_poly.pdbx_strand_id
1 'polypeptide(L)' 'IAVKPIFDRFQTVVVTSGTLSPLDMYPKILDFQPVTMATFTMTLARPCICPMIVSKGNDQVAISSKFETREDI' A
#
# COMPACT_ATOMS: atom_id res chain seq x y z
N ILE A 1 16.45 -9.71 -12.80
CA ILE A 1 15.75 -8.63 -12.06
C ILE A 1 16.77 -7.94 -11.16
N ALA A 2 16.72 -6.61 -11.02
CA ALA A 2 17.75 -5.81 -10.34
C ALA A 2 17.98 -6.18 -8.87
N VAL A 3 16.99 -6.76 -8.18
CA VAL A 3 17.05 -7.10 -6.75
C VAL A 3 17.67 -8.47 -6.50
N LYS A 4 17.70 -9.37 -7.50
CA LYS A 4 18.19 -10.75 -7.36
C LYS A 4 19.60 -10.86 -6.75
N PRO A 5 20.61 -10.07 -7.18
CA PRO A 5 21.96 -10.15 -6.61
C PRO A 5 22.03 -9.79 -5.11
N ILE A 6 21.05 -9.05 -4.59
CA ILE A 6 20.99 -8.68 -3.18
C ILE A 6 20.67 -9.92 -2.35
N PHE A 7 19.68 -10.71 -2.77
CA PHE A 7 19.30 -11.94 -2.10
C PHE A 7 20.36 -13.04 -2.23
N ASP A 8 21.13 -13.07 -3.32
CA ASP A 8 22.22 -14.03 -3.50
C ASP A 8 23.47 -13.67 -2.66
N ARG A 9 23.71 -12.37 -2.41
CA ARG A 9 24.92 -11.88 -1.74
C ARG A 9 24.79 -11.83 -0.22
N PHE A 10 23.60 -11.56 0.30
CA PHE A 10 23.37 -11.36 1.74
C PHE A 10 22.53 -12.49 2.32
N GLN A 11 23.00 -13.08 3.42
CA GLN A 11 22.30 -14.16 4.10
C GLN A 11 20.91 -13.75 4.62
N THR A 12 20.79 -12.53 5.14
CA THR A 12 19.55 -12.01 5.71
C THR A 12 19.29 -10.61 5.19
N VAL A 13 18.15 -10.42 4.52
CA VAL A 13 17.68 -9.13 4.03
C VAL A 13 16.34 -8.83 4.68
N VAL A 14 16.25 -7.68 5.37
CA VAL A 14 15.02 -7.24 6.03
C VAL A 14 14.44 -6.06 5.28
N VAL A 15 13.24 -6.23 4.71
CA VAL A 15 12.50 -5.17 4.03
C VAL A 15 11.51 -4.57 5.02
N THR A 16 11.60 -3.26 5.24
CA THR A 16 10.68 -2.52 6.12
C THR A 16 10.12 -1.31 5.41
N SER A 17 8.83 -1.06 5.59
CA SER A 17 8.20 0.21 5.21
C SER A 17 6.87 0.35 5.96
N GLY A 18 6.50 1.60 6.27
CA GLY A 18 5.27 1.93 6.98
C GLY A 18 4.01 1.93 6.10
N THR A 19 4.16 1.76 4.78
CA THR A 19 3.06 1.87 3.81
C THR A 19 2.94 0.67 2.88
N LEU A 20 3.67 -0.42 3.13
CA LEU A 20 3.55 -1.64 2.32
C LEU A 20 2.14 -2.23 2.44
N SER A 21 1.42 -2.24 1.32
CA SER A 21 0.08 -2.82 1.24
C SER A 21 -0.28 -3.19 -0.21
N PRO A 22 -0.80 -4.40 -0.49
CA PRO A 22 -0.86 -5.54 0.42
C PRO A 22 0.51 -6.27 0.47
N LEU A 23 0.89 -6.80 1.64
CA LEU A 23 2.22 -7.40 1.85
C LEU A 23 2.50 -8.62 0.95
N ASP A 24 1.47 -9.35 0.54
CA ASP A 24 1.59 -10.58 -0.25
C ASP A 24 1.96 -10.33 -1.73
N MET A 25 1.87 -9.07 -2.19
CA MET A 25 2.19 -8.69 -3.57
C MET A 25 3.71 -8.66 -3.81
N TYR A 26 4.48 -8.17 -2.84
CA TYR A 26 5.91 -7.92 -3.01
C TYR A 26 6.74 -9.19 -3.25
N PRO A 27 6.53 -10.30 -2.52
CA PRO A 27 7.22 -11.57 -2.79
C PRO A 27 6.99 -12.08 -4.22
N LYS A 28 5.76 -11.90 -4.75
CA LYS A 28 5.37 -12.35 -6.09
C LYS A 28 6.02 -11.52 -7.20
N ILE A 29 6.08 -10.20 -7.03
CA ILE A 29 6.65 -9.29 -8.05
C ILE A 29 8.18 -9.35 -8.06
N LEU A 30 8.79 -9.44 -6.88
CA LEU A 30 10.24 -9.38 -6.73
C LEU A 30 10.91 -10.76 -6.69
N ASP A 31 10.13 -11.84 -6.79
CA ASP A 31 10.59 -13.22 -6.87
C ASP A 31 11.50 -13.62 -5.69
N PHE A 32 10.99 -13.44 -4.46
CA PHE A 32 11.66 -13.88 -3.23
C PHE A 32 10.67 -14.52 -2.26
N GLN A 33 11.18 -15.36 -1.36
CA GLN A 33 10.36 -16.06 -0.35
C GLN A 33 10.73 -15.57 1.06
N PRO A 34 9.94 -14.65 1.66
CA PRO A 34 10.18 -14.21 3.03
C PRO A 34 9.85 -15.32 4.03
N VAL A 35 10.63 -15.42 5.10
CA VAL A 35 10.32 -16.29 6.25
C VAL A 35 9.23 -15.68 7.12
N THR A 36 9.26 -14.36 7.29
CA THR A 36 8.32 -13.61 8.14
C THR A 36 7.70 -12.48 7.34
N MET A 37 6.37 -12.40 7.36
CA MET A 37 5.61 -11.24 6.90
C MET A 37 4.79 -10.73 8.07
N ALA A 38 5.04 -9.50 8.51
CA ALA A 38 4.41 -8.92 9.69
C ALA A 38 3.92 -7.51 9.40
N THR A 39 2.71 -7.21 9.87
CA THR A 39 2.16 -5.86 9.94
C THR A 39 2.05 -5.48 11.41
N PHE A 40 2.61 -4.33 11.77
CA PHE A 40 2.47 -3.77 13.10
C PHE A 40 1.50 -2.60 13.06
N THR A 41 0.44 -2.65 13.86
CA THR A 41 -0.51 -1.54 13.97
C THR A 41 0.15 -0.37 14.67
N MET A 42 0.06 0.81 14.06
CA MET A 42 0.60 2.03 14.63
C MET A 42 -0.17 2.40 15.91
N THR A 43 0.54 2.65 17.01
CA THR A 43 -0.06 3.13 18.26
C THR A 43 0.37 4.58 18.48
N LEU A 44 -0.58 5.50 18.62
CA LEU A 44 -0.35 6.91 18.87
C LEU A 44 -0.97 7.29 20.23
N ALA A 45 -0.32 8.16 21.01
CA ALA A 45 -0.83 8.62 22.30
C ALA A 45 -2.13 9.44 22.21
N ARG A 46 -2.48 9.89 20.99
CA ARG A 46 -3.68 10.66 20.65
C ARG A 46 -3.99 10.47 19.17
N PRO A 47 -5.25 10.70 18.72
CA PRO A 47 -5.60 10.62 17.30
C PRO A 47 -4.94 11.78 16.53
N CYS A 48 -3.76 11.55 15.96
CA CYS A 48 -3.03 12.54 15.17
C CYS A 48 -3.43 12.57 13.69
N ILE A 49 -4.30 11.66 13.25
CA ILE A 49 -4.71 11.51 11.85
C ILE A 49 -6.23 11.25 11.82
N CYS A 50 -6.94 11.94 10.93
CA CYS A 50 -8.38 11.77 10.71
C CYS A 50 -8.64 11.48 9.22
N PRO A 51 -8.48 10.21 8.78
CA PRO A 51 -8.76 9.86 7.38
C PRO A 51 -10.26 9.99 7.10
N MET A 52 -10.60 10.62 5.98
CA MET A 52 -11.99 10.79 5.51
C MET A 52 -12.08 10.41 4.04
N ILE A 53 -13.12 9.66 3.68
CA ILE A 53 -13.44 9.31 2.29
C ILE A 53 -14.73 10.04 1.92
N VAL A 54 -14.67 10.93 0.94
CA VAL A 54 -15.85 11.62 0.40
C VAL A 54 -16.30 10.87 -0.85
N SER A 55 -17.48 10.25 -0.79
CA SER A 55 -18.01 9.42 -1.88
C SER A 55 -18.99 10.15 -2.81
N LYS A 56 -19.60 11.24 -2.34
CA LYS A 56 -20.65 11.97 -3.06
C LYS A 56 -20.53 13.47 -2.89
N GLY A 57 -20.95 14.21 -3.92
CA GLY A 57 -21.15 15.65 -3.89
C GLY A 57 -22.37 16.04 -3.06
N ASN A 58 -22.56 17.35 -2.89
CA ASN A 58 -23.72 17.90 -2.19
C ASN A 58 -25.05 17.53 -2.89
N ASP A 59 -25.00 17.39 -4.20
CA ASP A 59 -26.06 16.95 -5.11
C ASP A 59 -26.31 15.43 -5.11
N GLN A 60 -25.63 14.67 -4.24
CA GLN A 60 -25.67 13.21 -4.15
C GLN A 60 -25.11 12.45 -5.37
N VAL A 61 -24.42 13.16 -6.28
CA VAL A 61 -23.72 12.54 -7.41
C VAL A 61 -22.43 11.88 -6.91
N ALA A 62 -22.12 10.69 -7.43
CA ALA A 62 -20.92 9.97 -7.04
C ALA A 62 -19.67 10.71 -7.52
N ILE A 63 -18.75 11.01 -6.60
CA ILE A 63 -17.48 11.64 -6.96
C ILE A 63 -16.58 10.55 -7.55
N SER A 64 -16.11 10.77 -8.78
CA SER A 64 -15.21 9.85 -9.45
C SER A 64 -14.23 10.58 -10.35
N SER A 65 -13.02 10.02 -10.49
CA SER A 65 -12.02 10.43 -11.47
C SER A 65 -11.90 9.43 -12.63
N LYS A 66 -12.82 8.45 -12.70
CA LYS A 66 -12.96 7.50 -13.81
C LYS A 66 -13.08 8.27 -15.12
N PHE A 67 -12.36 7.82 -16.14
CA PHE A 67 -12.28 8.53 -17.43
C PHE A 67 -13.67 8.75 -18.07
N GLU A 68 -14.53 7.74 -18.01
CA GLU A 68 -15.87 7.74 -18.60
C GLU A 68 -16.82 8.77 -17.96
N THR A 69 -16.63 9.10 -16.68
CA THR A 69 -17.55 9.95 -15.91
C THR A 69 -17.03 11.38 -15.76
N ARG A 70 -16.04 11.80 -16.56
CA ARG A 70 -15.42 13.13 -16.42
C ARG A 70 -16.22 14.25 -17.08
N GLU A 71 -17.04 13.91 -18.07
CA GLU A 71 -17.89 14.86 -18.79
C GLU A 71 -19.31 14.94 -18.22
N ASP A 72 -19.63 14.07 -17.24
CA ASP A 72 -20.89 14.11 -16.52
C ASP A 72 -20.90 15.36 -15.61
N ILE A 73 -21.63 16.40 -16.04
CA ILE A 73 -21.96 17.60 -15.27
C ILE A 73 -23.39 17.47 -14.73
#